data_AF-A0A561UC89-F1
#
_entry.id   AF-A0A561UC89-F1
#
_cell.length_a   1.000
_cell.length_b   1.000
_cell.length_c   1.000
_cell.angle_alpha   90.00
_cell.angle_beta   90.00
_cell.angle_gamma   90.00
#
_symmetry.space_group_name_H-M   'P 1'
#
loop_
_entity.id
_entity.type
_entity.pdbx_description
1 polymer ?
#
loop_
_entity_poly.entity_id
_entity_poly.type
_entity_poly.pdbx_seq_one_letter_code
_entity_poly.pdbx_strand_id
1 'polypeptide(L)'
;MASDAALDDSTLPVPASRAAEPAEARTEPAGPAEAAEPLVGSATGSRPVVVVTAIALKPPAREALAERLGPGHIVVDIREAGPDADIVLIPAVSAELLGLLRGQFPQARLLATEFTDDSYDADFRGPISRILSSDIDGYFMAPTMDDLARVTRNAGRAVAGALTAGPGDGGRPPVDLLAANRRLLLERAEPQQPERSAPADGVTIDLDAWAGALDGDARVLADLAWPLVRQFLGQGLPVTVVGDPPEAWTERARAAGVRVRGSARPLAG
;
A
#
# COMPACT_ATOMS: atom_id res chain seq x y z
N MET A 1 17.78 -53.40 -27.25
CA MET A 1 17.67 -53.99 -28.60
C MET A 1 16.44 -53.39 -29.27
N ALA A 2 16.58 -53.00 -30.55
CA ALA A 2 15.67 -52.22 -31.43
C ALA A 2 15.50 -50.75 -31.00
N SER A 3 16.05 -49.71 -31.63
CA SER A 3 16.36 -49.33 -33.04
C SER A 3 15.21 -48.68 -33.81
N ASP A 4 15.60 -47.60 -34.51
CA ASP A 4 14.98 -46.83 -35.62
C ASP A 4 13.97 -45.71 -35.32
N ALA A 5 14.28 -44.42 -35.56
CA ALA A 5 14.55 -43.68 -36.84
C ALA A 5 13.21 -43.18 -37.46
N ALA A 6 13.00 -42.00 -38.05
CA ALA A 6 13.77 -40.84 -38.53
C ALA A 6 12.77 -39.65 -38.69
N LEU A 7 13.15 -38.38 -38.46
CA LEU A 7 13.35 -37.29 -39.46
C LEU A 7 12.35 -37.21 -40.65
N ASP A 8 11.68 -36.06 -40.81
CA ASP A 8 11.73 -35.11 -41.97
C ASP A 8 10.68 -33.98 -41.77
N ASP A 9 11.02 -32.70 -41.65
CA ASP A 9 11.26 -31.67 -42.70
C ASP A 9 10.24 -31.64 -43.85
N SER A 10 9.42 -30.59 -43.91
CA SER A 10 8.88 -30.07 -45.17
C SER A 10 8.35 -28.66 -45.02
N THR A 11 8.89 -27.83 -45.89
CA THR A 11 8.78 -26.38 -45.98
C THR A 11 8.02 -26.05 -47.28
N LEU A 12 7.19 -24.98 -47.25
CA LEU A 12 6.65 -24.19 -48.39
C LEU A 12 5.49 -24.78 -49.24
N PRO A 13 4.61 -23.95 -49.89
CA PRO A 13 4.94 -22.66 -50.52
C PRO A 13 3.93 -21.49 -50.48
N VAL A 14 4.47 -20.32 -50.85
CA VAL A 14 3.80 -19.11 -51.36
C VAL A 14 3.50 -19.28 -52.86
N PRO A 15 2.45 -18.63 -53.38
CA PRO A 15 2.62 -17.90 -54.65
C PRO A 15 2.07 -16.47 -54.64
N ALA A 16 2.70 -15.66 -55.49
CA ALA A 16 2.49 -14.23 -55.66
C ALA A 16 1.56 -13.89 -56.84
N SER A 17 1.00 -12.67 -56.76
CA SER A 17 0.80 -11.70 -57.86
C SER A 17 -0.39 -11.85 -58.83
N ARG A 18 -1.25 -10.81 -58.87
CA ARG A 18 -1.58 -10.09 -60.12
C ARG A 18 -2.21 -8.71 -59.86
N ALA A 19 -1.69 -7.71 -60.57
CA ALA A 19 -2.12 -6.31 -60.60
C ALA A 19 -3.30 -6.05 -61.55
N ALA A 20 -4.11 -5.02 -61.26
CA ALA A 20 -4.78 -4.13 -62.23
C ALA A 20 -5.44 -2.91 -61.53
N GLU A 21 -4.94 -1.71 -61.79
CA GLU A 21 -5.61 -0.39 -61.71
C GLU A 21 -5.90 0.11 -63.15
N PRO A 22 -6.57 1.26 -63.44
CA PRO A 22 -7.41 2.17 -62.63
C PRO A 22 -8.76 2.55 -63.30
N ALA A 23 -9.64 3.29 -62.58
CA ALA A 23 -10.55 4.27 -63.20
C ALA A 23 -10.99 5.34 -62.16
N GLU A 24 -10.77 6.60 -62.52
CA GLU A 24 -10.98 7.81 -61.72
C GLU A 24 -12.46 8.12 -61.43
N ALA A 25 -12.75 8.64 -60.23
CA ALA A 25 -13.78 9.67 -60.04
C ALA A 25 -13.39 10.54 -58.83
N ARG A 26 -13.14 11.83 -59.11
CA ARG A 26 -12.84 12.90 -58.17
C ARG A 26 -14.08 13.25 -57.33
N THR A 27 -13.93 13.54 -56.04
CA THR A 27 -14.54 14.72 -55.34
C THR A 27 -13.85 14.94 -53.98
N GLU A 28 -13.10 16.04 -53.89
CA GLU A 28 -12.76 17.00 -52.80
C GLU A 28 -12.73 16.66 -51.27
N PRO A 29 -11.94 17.44 -50.49
CA PRO A 29 -11.31 17.01 -49.24
C PRO A 29 -12.15 17.35 -47.98
N ALA A 30 -12.25 16.40 -47.05
CA ALA A 30 -12.72 16.65 -45.70
C ALA A 30 -11.57 17.24 -44.86
N GLY A 31 -11.83 18.39 -44.24
CA GLY A 31 -10.89 19.13 -43.40
C GLY A 31 -10.48 18.41 -42.10
N PRO A 32 -9.56 19.02 -41.33
CA PRO A 32 -8.96 18.40 -40.16
C PRO A 32 -9.98 18.13 -39.06
N ALA A 33 -9.78 16.98 -38.40
CA ALA A 33 -10.54 16.49 -37.26
C ALA A 33 -10.78 17.60 -36.23
N GLU A 34 -12.06 17.90 -36.03
CA GLU A 34 -12.60 18.75 -34.98
C GLU A 34 -12.22 18.12 -33.63
N ALA A 35 -11.30 18.78 -32.92
CA ALA A 35 -11.01 18.48 -31.53
C ALA A 35 -12.31 18.69 -30.75
N ALA A 36 -12.74 17.66 -30.01
CA ALA A 36 -13.91 17.72 -29.15
C ALA A 36 -13.83 18.95 -28.24
N GLU A 37 -14.73 19.91 -28.45
CA GLU A 37 -14.82 21.09 -27.60
C GLU A 37 -15.22 20.66 -26.18
N PRO A 38 -14.57 21.22 -25.14
CA PRO A 38 -14.98 20.96 -23.77
C PRO A 38 -16.39 21.52 -23.57
N LEU A 39 -17.31 20.70 -23.05
CA LEU A 39 -18.66 21.09 -22.67
C LEU A 39 -18.59 22.09 -21.49
N VAL A 40 -18.52 23.39 -21.81
CA VAL A 40 -18.45 24.48 -20.84
C VAL A 40 -19.84 24.74 -20.23
N GLY A 41 -20.01 24.33 -18.97
CA GLY A 41 -21.10 24.80 -18.11
C GLY A 41 -20.94 26.30 -17.80
N SER A 42 -22.06 27.01 -17.76
CA SER A 42 -22.20 28.48 -17.78
C SER A 42 -21.32 29.23 -16.78
N ALA A 43 -20.66 30.28 -17.27
CA ALA A 43 -19.63 31.08 -16.59
C ALA A 43 -20.15 31.96 -15.44
N THR A 44 -19.71 31.66 -14.22
CA THR A 44 -19.22 32.69 -13.29
C THR A 44 -17.83 33.10 -13.76
N GLY A 45 -17.49 34.41 -13.75
CA GLY A 45 -16.24 34.97 -14.31
C GLY A 45 -14.91 34.55 -13.65
N SER A 46 -14.85 33.35 -13.06
CA SER A 46 -13.65 32.69 -12.58
C SER A 46 -13.31 31.53 -13.50
N ARG A 47 -12.02 31.32 -13.80
CA ARG A 47 -11.57 30.18 -14.61
C ARG A 47 -12.11 28.86 -14.02
N PRO A 48 -12.43 27.84 -14.84
CA PRO A 48 -12.82 26.53 -14.34
C PRO A 48 -11.76 25.94 -13.40
N VAL A 49 -12.20 25.19 -12.40
CA VAL A 49 -11.34 24.39 -11.52
C VAL A 49 -10.87 23.16 -12.29
N VAL A 50 -9.56 23.04 -12.48
CA VAL A 50 -8.94 21.95 -13.22
C VAL A 50 -8.56 20.83 -12.25
N VAL A 51 -9.27 19.71 -12.37
CA VAL A 51 -9.03 18.48 -11.61
C VAL A 51 -8.31 17.49 -12.51
N VAL A 52 -7.05 17.21 -12.19
CA VAL A 52 -6.24 16.23 -12.92
C VAL A 52 -6.34 14.87 -12.25
N THR A 53 -6.50 13.82 -13.04
CA THR A 53 -6.52 12.44 -12.56
C THR A 53 -5.20 11.76 -12.94
N ALA A 54 -4.35 11.51 -11.94
CA ALA A 54 -3.21 10.60 -12.06
C ALA A 54 -3.62 9.13 -11.88
N ILE A 55 -4.91 8.90 -11.69
CA ILE A 55 -5.59 7.60 -11.73
C ILE A 55 -6.06 7.39 -13.17
N ALA A 56 -5.88 6.19 -13.70
CA ALA A 56 -6.24 5.83 -15.08
C ALA A 56 -7.76 5.68 -15.26
N LEU A 57 -8.52 6.73 -14.97
CA LEU A 57 -9.96 6.79 -15.19
C LEU A 57 -10.25 6.83 -16.69
N LYS A 58 -11.14 5.95 -17.15
CA LYS A 58 -11.63 5.95 -18.53
C LYS A 58 -12.43 7.23 -18.81
N PRO A 59 -12.55 7.68 -20.08
CA PRO A 59 -13.27 8.92 -20.40
C PRO A 59 -14.68 9.02 -19.81
N PRO A 60 -15.54 7.98 -19.87
CA PRO A 60 -16.88 8.05 -19.28
C PRO A 60 -16.85 8.27 -17.75
N ALA A 61 -15.84 7.73 -17.06
CA ALA A 61 -15.68 7.92 -15.62
C ALA A 61 -15.26 9.36 -15.27
N ARG A 62 -14.42 9.98 -16.11
CA ARG A 62 -14.00 11.37 -15.93
C ARG A 62 -15.14 12.34 -16.19
N GLU A 63 -15.93 12.11 -17.24
CA GLU A 63 -17.14 12.88 -17.54
C GLU A 63 -18.13 12.80 -16.37
N ALA A 64 -18.38 11.58 -15.89
CA ALA A 64 -19.30 11.37 -14.78
C ALA A 64 -18.79 11.96 -13.46
N LEU A 65 -17.46 12.02 -13.26
CA LEU A 65 -16.85 12.72 -12.14
C LEU A 65 -17.01 14.24 -12.28
N ALA A 66 -16.76 14.80 -13.46
CA ALA A 66 -16.93 16.23 -13.73
C ALA A 66 -18.39 16.67 -13.48
N GLU A 67 -19.36 15.88 -13.94
CA GLU A 67 -20.78 16.12 -13.71
C GLU A 67 -21.12 16.14 -12.20
N ARG A 68 -20.58 15.18 -11.42
CA ARG A 68 -20.80 15.10 -9.97
C ARG A 68 -20.12 16.22 -9.19
N LEU A 69 -18.98 16.71 -9.65
CA LEU A 69 -18.32 17.89 -9.08
C LEU A 69 -19.12 19.18 -9.36
N GLY A 70 -19.95 19.16 -10.40
CA GLY A 70 -20.85 20.24 -10.76
C GLY A 70 -20.20 21.31 -11.64
N PRO A 71 -20.99 22.33 -12.01
CA PRO A 71 -20.57 23.36 -12.96
C PRO A 71 -19.26 24.04 -12.53
N GLY A 72 -18.42 24.38 -13.52
CA GLY A 72 -17.14 25.04 -13.30
C GLY A 72 -15.98 24.11 -12.97
N HIS A 73 -16.16 22.78 -13.04
CA HIS A 73 -15.07 21.81 -12.93
C HIS A 73 -14.77 21.17 -14.27
N ILE A 74 -13.48 20.93 -14.53
CA ILE A 74 -13.01 20.16 -15.67
C ILE A 74 -12.14 19.02 -15.12
N VAL A 75 -12.38 17.80 -15.57
CA VAL A 75 -11.61 16.61 -15.18
C VAL A 75 -10.74 16.18 -16.35
N VAL A 76 -9.42 16.19 -16.17
CA VAL A 76 -8.44 15.93 -17.24
C VAL A 76 -7.52 14.78 -16.83
N ASP A 77 -7.15 13.93 -17.80
CA ASP A 77 -6.12 12.91 -17.59
C ASP A 77 -4.75 13.56 -17.40
N ILE A 78 -3.92 13.04 -16.50
CA ILE A 78 -2.57 13.58 -16.26
C ILE A 78 -1.70 13.68 -17.53
N ARG A 79 -1.93 12.80 -18.52
CA ARG A 79 -1.20 12.79 -19.79
C ARG A 79 -1.53 13.98 -20.69
N GLU A 80 -2.68 14.61 -20.46
CA GLU A 80 -3.21 15.74 -21.22
C GLU A 80 -3.12 17.05 -20.43
N ALA A 81 -2.74 16.98 -19.15
CA ALA A 81 -2.77 18.11 -18.24
C ALA A 81 -1.50 18.98 -18.30
N GLY A 82 -1.71 20.30 -18.33
CA GLY A 82 -0.68 21.31 -18.11
C GLY A 82 -0.44 21.60 -16.61
N PRO A 83 0.58 22.40 -16.27
CA PRO A 83 1.00 22.63 -14.88
C PRO A 83 -0.02 23.42 -14.03
N ASP A 84 -1.02 24.03 -14.65
CA ASP A 84 -2.00 24.94 -14.02
C ASP A 84 -3.18 24.23 -13.34
N ALA A 85 -3.00 22.96 -12.96
CA ALA A 85 -4.01 22.20 -12.23
C ALA A 85 -4.29 22.78 -10.84
N ASP A 86 -5.55 22.75 -10.43
CA ASP A 86 -5.96 23.16 -9.07
C ASP A 86 -5.90 21.97 -8.10
N ILE A 87 -6.29 20.79 -8.59
CA ILE A 87 -6.34 19.54 -7.83
C ILE A 87 -5.72 18.43 -8.67
N VAL A 88 -4.91 17.57 -8.06
CA VAL A 88 -4.44 16.32 -8.68
C VAL A 88 -4.89 15.16 -7.79
N LEU A 89 -5.77 14.33 -8.32
CA LEU A 89 -6.18 13.07 -7.69
C LEU A 89 -5.13 12.01 -8.00
N ILE A 90 -4.48 11.50 -6.95
CA ILE A 90 -3.40 10.52 -7.07
C ILE A 90 -3.79 9.21 -6.38
N PRO A 91 -3.39 8.05 -6.93
CA PRO A 91 -3.48 6.81 -6.16
C PRO A 91 -2.46 6.82 -5.01
N ALA A 92 -2.48 5.79 -4.17
CA ALA A 92 -1.38 5.56 -3.23
C ALA A 92 -0.07 5.35 -4.02
N VAL A 93 0.85 6.31 -3.90
CA VAL A 93 2.13 6.35 -4.62
C VAL A 93 3.32 6.53 -3.69
N SER A 94 4.53 6.27 -4.18
CA SER A 94 5.77 6.50 -3.43
C SER A 94 6.02 8.00 -3.18
N ALA A 95 6.80 8.31 -2.15
CA ALA A 95 7.23 9.68 -1.87
C ALA A 95 8.02 10.29 -3.05
N GLU A 96 8.78 9.47 -3.77
CA GLU A 96 9.54 9.89 -4.95
C GLU A 96 8.61 10.35 -6.09
N LEU A 97 7.60 9.55 -6.42
CA LEU A 97 6.59 9.93 -7.42
C LEU A 97 5.79 11.15 -6.97
N LEU A 98 5.48 11.25 -5.68
CA LEU A 98 4.84 12.46 -5.11
C LEU A 98 5.71 13.70 -5.32
N GLY A 99 7.03 13.59 -5.17
CA GLY A 99 7.98 14.66 -5.46
C GLY A 99 7.96 15.10 -6.92
N LEU A 100 7.94 14.15 -7.86
CA LEU A 100 7.82 14.44 -9.30
C LEU A 100 6.50 15.15 -9.62
N LEU A 101 5.38 14.65 -9.08
CA LEU A 101 4.06 15.26 -9.26
C LEU A 101 3.99 16.68 -8.69
N ARG A 102 4.66 16.93 -7.55
CA ARG A 102 4.76 18.28 -6.98
C ARG A 102 5.58 19.21 -7.88
N GLY A 103 6.60 18.70 -8.55
CA GLY A 103 7.35 19.47 -9.56
C GLY A 103 6.51 19.79 -10.79
N GLN A 104 5.71 18.84 -11.28
CA GLN A 104 4.83 19.02 -12.44
C GLN A 104 3.64 19.95 -12.15
N PHE A 105 3.07 19.88 -10.94
CA PHE A 105 1.90 20.65 -10.52
C PHE A 105 2.21 21.43 -9.23
N PRO A 106 3.03 22.49 -9.31
CA PRO A 106 3.57 23.17 -8.12
C PRO A 106 2.52 23.88 -7.28
N GLN A 107 1.41 24.32 -7.89
CA GLN A 107 0.33 25.03 -7.21
C GLN A 107 -0.86 24.13 -6.84
N ALA A 108 -0.87 22.89 -7.33
CA ALA A 108 -2.02 22.02 -7.16
C ALA A 108 -2.09 21.41 -5.75
N ARG A 109 -3.32 21.20 -5.29
CA ARG A 109 -3.61 20.33 -4.14
C ARG A 109 -3.56 18.88 -4.59
N LEU A 110 -2.55 18.14 -4.12
CA LEU A 110 -2.44 16.71 -4.37
C LEU A 110 -3.28 15.95 -3.33
N LEU A 111 -4.27 15.19 -3.79
CA LEU A 111 -5.19 14.42 -2.95
C LEU A 111 -5.01 12.93 -3.26
N ALA A 112 -4.53 12.17 -2.27
CA ALA A 112 -4.46 10.72 -2.37
C ALA A 112 -5.85 10.12 -2.17
N THR A 113 -6.27 9.22 -3.07
CA THR A 113 -7.56 8.54 -2.97
C THR A 113 -7.45 7.07 -3.36
N GLU A 114 -8.27 6.26 -2.70
CA GLU A 114 -8.61 4.90 -3.12
C GLU A 114 -10.07 4.93 -3.56
N PHE A 115 -10.40 4.29 -4.68
CA PHE A 115 -11.74 4.38 -5.27
C PHE A 115 -12.07 3.09 -6.02
N THR A 116 -13.32 2.65 -5.90
CA THR A 116 -13.88 1.53 -6.66
C THR A 116 -15.27 1.89 -7.16
N ASP A 117 -15.53 1.63 -8.44
CA ASP A 117 -16.86 1.71 -9.02
C ASP A 117 -16.97 0.75 -10.22
N ASP A 118 -17.72 -0.33 -10.02
CA ASP A 118 -17.93 -1.37 -11.02
C ASP A 118 -18.67 -0.82 -12.26
N SER A 119 -19.47 0.23 -12.10
CA SER A 119 -20.22 0.86 -13.20
C SER A 119 -19.30 1.49 -14.24
N TYR A 120 -18.08 1.85 -13.83
CA TYR A 120 -17.07 2.47 -14.68
C TYR A 120 -15.82 1.59 -14.87
N ASP A 121 -15.87 0.32 -14.44
CA ASP A 121 -14.72 -0.61 -14.44
C ASP A 121 -13.48 0.04 -13.78
N ALA A 122 -13.71 0.63 -12.60
CA ALA A 122 -12.70 1.31 -11.82
C ALA A 122 -12.41 0.53 -10.55
N ASP A 123 -11.22 -0.09 -10.46
CA ASP A 123 -10.71 -0.70 -9.23
C ASP A 123 -9.32 -0.12 -8.89
N PHE A 124 -9.32 0.89 -8.03
CA PHE A 124 -8.12 1.57 -7.55
C PHE A 124 -7.94 1.40 -6.05
N ARG A 125 -8.25 0.20 -5.54
CA ARG A 125 -7.98 -0.16 -4.15
C ARG A 125 -6.48 -0.06 -3.86
N GLY A 126 -6.15 0.71 -2.83
CA GLY A 126 -4.80 0.79 -2.31
C GLY A 126 -4.54 -0.22 -1.19
N PRO A 127 -3.37 -0.16 -0.56
CA PRO A 127 -2.99 -1.09 0.50
C PRO A 127 -3.97 -1.12 1.66
N ILE A 128 -4.59 0.02 2.00
CA ILE A 128 -5.51 0.10 3.14
C ILE A 128 -6.80 -0.64 2.80
N SER A 129 -7.44 -0.37 1.66
CA SER A 129 -8.66 -1.10 1.26
C SER A 129 -8.41 -2.60 1.12
N ARG A 130 -7.24 -3.02 0.61
CA ARG A 130 -6.90 -4.46 0.49
C ARG A 130 -6.75 -5.12 1.86
N ILE A 131 -6.07 -4.47 2.80
CA ILE A 131 -5.92 -5.00 4.16
C ILE A 131 -7.29 -5.03 4.85
N LEU A 132 -8.12 -3.99 4.72
CA LEU A 132 -9.48 -3.98 5.27
C LEU A 132 -10.42 -5.02 4.64
N SER A 133 -10.13 -5.49 3.43
CA SER A 133 -10.86 -6.60 2.80
C SER A 133 -10.37 -8.00 3.24
N SER A 134 -9.36 -8.07 4.11
CA SER A 134 -8.86 -9.31 4.71
C SER A 134 -9.39 -9.50 6.13
N ASP A 135 -9.08 -10.65 6.74
CA ASP A 135 -9.56 -11.05 8.08
C ASP A 135 -8.81 -10.35 9.22
N ILE A 136 -8.61 -9.04 9.13
CA ILE A 136 -8.02 -8.24 10.21
C ILE A 136 -9.11 -7.68 11.11
N ASP A 137 -8.83 -7.64 12.42
CA ASP A 137 -9.75 -7.05 13.39
C ASP A 137 -9.83 -5.52 13.31
N GLY A 138 -8.84 -4.87 12.66
CA GLY A 138 -8.94 -3.47 12.26
C GLY A 138 -7.61 -2.77 11.98
N TYR A 139 -7.71 -1.49 11.61
CA TYR A 139 -6.59 -0.65 11.19
C TYR A 139 -6.54 0.65 12.00
N PHE A 140 -5.37 1.01 12.51
CA PHE A 140 -5.16 2.28 13.17
C PHE A 140 -3.83 2.94 12.78
N MET A 141 -3.81 4.26 12.83
CA MET A 141 -2.60 5.07 12.73
C MET A 141 -2.11 5.38 14.14
N ALA A 142 -0.81 5.25 14.37
CA ALA A 142 -0.17 5.61 15.62
C ALA A 142 1.11 6.40 15.30
N PRO A 143 1.04 7.74 15.29
CA PRO A 143 2.17 8.55 14.88
C PRO A 143 3.31 8.58 15.89
N THR A 144 3.03 8.27 17.16
CA THR A 144 4.02 8.19 18.24
C THR A 144 3.98 6.83 18.92
N MET A 145 5.06 6.49 19.64
CA MET A 145 5.12 5.28 20.44
C MET A 145 4.06 5.27 21.55
N ASP A 146 3.75 6.44 22.13
CA ASP A 146 2.70 6.56 23.14
C ASP A 146 1.31 6.30 22.58
N ASP A 147 1.06 6.73 21.33
CA ASP A 147 -0.19 6.45 20.62
C ASP A 147 -0.32 4.95 20.33
N LEU A 148 0.77 4.34 19.86
CA LEU A 148 0.82 2.90 19.60
C LEU A 148 0.56 2.11 20.89
N ALA A 149 1.31 2.40 21.95
CA ALA A 149 1.16 1.72 23.23
C ALA A 149 -0.24 1.91 23.84
N ARG A 150 -0.85 3.09 23.66
CA ARG A 150 -2.21 3.37 24.13
C ARG A 150 -3.24 2.54 23.36
N VAL A 151 -3.20 2.55 22.03
CA VAL A 151 -4.17 1.79 21.21
C VAL A 151 -4.02 0.28 21.46
N THR A 152 -2.78 -0.23 21.47
CA THR A 152 -2.51 -1.65 21.72
C THR A 152 -2.93 -2.07 23.13
N ARG A 153 -2.68 -1.25 24.18
CA ARG A 153 -3.18 -1.54 25.54
C ARG A 153 -4.70 -1.56 25.60
N ASN A 154 -5.38 -0.65 24.90
CA ASN A 154 -6.84 -0.62 24.85
C ASN A 154 -7.40 -1.87 24.18
N ALA A 155 -6.80 -2.30 23.07
CA ALA A 155 -7.15 -3.56 22.41
C ALA A 155 -6.91 -4.77 23.34
N GLY A 156 -5.74 -4.84 24.00
CA GLY A 156 -5.43 -5.92 24.95
C GLY A 156 -6.37 -5.96 26.16
N ARG A 157 -6.83 -4.80 26.66
CA ARG A 157 -7.86 -4.72 27.71
C ARG A 157 -9.22 -5.21 27.23
N ALA A 158 -9.58 -4.95 25.97
CA ALA A 158 -10.83 -5.45 25.40
C ALA A 158 -10.81 -6.99 25.31
N VAL A 159 -9.69 -7.57 24.89
CA VAL A 159 -9.47 -9.02 24.88
C VAL A 159 -9.52 -9.61 26.29
N ALA A 160 -8.80 -9.01 27.25
CA ALA A 160 -8.82 -9.47 28.65
C ALA A 160 -10.21 -9.35 29.29
N GLY A 161 -10.96 -8.30 28.95
CA GLY A 161 -12.35 -8.12 29.37
C GLY A 161 -13.30 -9.17 28.79
N ALA A 162 -13.15 -9.50 27.51
CA ALA A 162 -13.93 -10.54 26.83
C ALA A 162 -13.61 -11.95 27.36
N LEU A 163 -12.36 -12.21 27.75
CA LEU A 163 -11.96 -13.48 28.36
C LEU A 163 -12.41 -13.64 29.82
N THR A 164 -12.72 -12.53 30.50
CA THR A 164 -13.14 -12.53 31.92
C THR A 164 -14.66 -12.38 32.09
N ALA A 165 -15.35 -11.81 31.11
CA ALA A 165 -16.80 -11.90 31.00
C ALA A 165 -17.15 -13.31 30.47
N GLY A 166 -17.81 -14.13 31.29
CA GLY A 166 -18.29 -15.44 30.85
C GLY A 166 -19.26 -15.35 29.63
N PRO A 167 -19.70 -16.48 29.06
CA PRO A 167 -20.32 -16.58 27.72
C PRO A 167 -21.65 -15.83 27.49
N GLY A 168 -22.09 -14.97 28.41
CA GLY A 168 -23.45 -14.43 28.45
C GLY A 168 -23.60 -12.92 28.45
N ASP A 169 -22.52 -12.12 28.45
CA ASP A 169 -22.68 -10.66 28.46
C ASP A 169 -22.47 -10.08 27.05
N GLY A 170 -23.56 -9.52 26.50
CA GLY A 170 -23.65 -9.02 25.14
C GLY A 170 -22.49 -8.11 24.78
N GLY A 171 -21.76 -8.51 23.73
CA GLY A 171 -20.50 -7.92 23.29
C GLY A 171 -20.49 -6.40 23.35
N ARG A 172 -19.61 -5.85 24.18
CA ARG A 172 -19.20 -4.45 24.03
C ARG A 172 -18.66 -4.27 22.60
N PRO A 173 -19.03 -3.17 21.92
CA PRO A 173 -18.62 -2.98 20.54
C PRO A 173 -17.09 -3.00 20.46
N PRO A 174 -16.52 -3.58 19.39
CA PRO A 174 -15.08 -3.53 19.15
C PRO A 174 -14.61 -2.08 19.23
N VAL A 175 -13.36 -1.89 19.65
CA VAL A 175 -12.73 -0.56 19.69
C VAL A 175 -12.94 0.08 18.31
N ASP A 176 -13.61 1.23 18.27
CA ASP A 176 -13.82 1.96 17.02
C ASP A 176 -12.49 2.61 16.60
N LEU A 177 -11.65 1.80 15.95
CA LEU A 177 -10.33 2.21 15.46
C LEU A 177 -10.46 3.29 14.36
N LEU A 178 -11.63 3.38 13.70
CA LEU A 178 -11.92 4.44 12.73
C LEU A 178 -12.14 5.79 13.43
N ALA A 179 -12.87 5.81 14.54
CA ALA A 179 -13.00 7.00 15.39
C ALA A 179 -11.64 7.43 15.99
N ALA A 180 -10.79 6.46 16.38
CA ALA A 180 -9.42 6.74 16.84
C ALA A 180 -8.57 7.41 15.73
N ASN A 181 -8.67 6.93 14.49
CA ASN A 181 -7.99 7.52 13.34
C ASN A 181 -8.46 8.96 13.06
N ARG A 182 -9.78 9.21 13.10
CA ARG A 182 -10.33 10.57 12.90
C ARG A 182 -9.81 11.56 13.94
N ARG A 183 -9.72 11.14 15.21
CA ARG A 183 -9.23 11.98 16.30
C ARG A 183 -7.77 12.38 16.11
N LEU A 184 -6.90 11.43 15.75
CA LEU A 184 -5.48 11.70 15.49
C LEU A 184 -5.25 12.63 14.29
N LEU A 185 -6.09 12.53 13.24
CA LEU A 185 -6.03 13.43 12.10
C LEU A 185 -6.45 14.87 12.46
N LEU A 186 -7.41 15.03 13.38
CA LEU A 186 -7.91 16.34 13.81
C LEU A 186 -7.00 17.01 14.85
N GLU A 187 -6.39 16.25 15.76
CA GLU A 187 -5.48 16.78 16.81
C GLU A 187 -4.15 17.31 16.26
N ARG A 188 -3.80 16.98 15.00
CA ARG A 188 -2.56 17.41 14.32
C ARG A 188 -2.63 18.72 13.55
N ALA A 189 -3.75 19.46 13.63
CA ALA A 189 -3.83 20.79 13.05
C ALA A 189 -2.90 21.82 13.75
N GLU A 190 -2.24 21.46 14.85
CA GLU A 190 -1.21 22.28 15.49
C GLU A 190 0.21 21.76 15.21
N PRO A 191 1.17 22.66 14.89
CA PRO A 191 2.54 22.27 14.58
C PRO A 191 3.29 21.86 15.86
N GLN A 192 3.45 20.55 16.09
CA GLN A 192 4.30 20.05 17.16
C GLN A 192 5.78 20.00 16.72
N GLN A 193 6.65 20.56 17.56
CA GLN A 193 8.10 20.58 17.40
C GLN A 193 8.70 19.17 17.47
N PRO A 194 9.81 18.91 16.76
CA PRO A 194 10.45 17.60 16.76
C PRO A 194 11.19 17.36 18.09
N GLU A 195 10.67 16.48 18.93
CA GLU A 195 11.44 15.92 20.04
C GLU A 195 12.53 14.99 19.49
N ARG A 196 13.76 15.20 19.96
CA ARG A 196 14.91 14.37 19.61
C ARG A 196 14.77 13.00 20.28
N SER A 197 14.56 11.96 19.48
CA SER A 197 14.63 10.57 19.93
C SER A 197 15.99 10.27 20.54
N ALA A 198 15.98 9.80 21.79
CA ALA A 198 17.15 9.17 22.42
C ALA A 198 17.59 7.92 21.62
N PRO A 199 18.87 7.51 21.66
CA PRO A 199 19.33 6.30 20.99
C PRO A 199 18.58 5.09 21.54
N ALA A 200 17.95 4.33 20.65
CA ALA A 200 17.16 3.15 21.01
C ALA A 200 18.06 2.08 21.65
N ASP A 201 17.76 1.71 22.90
CA ASP A 201 18.19 0.44 23.45
C ASP A 201 17.72 -0.67 22.49
N GLY A 202 18.66 -1.47 21.99
CA GLY A 202 18.37 -2.49 20.96
C GLY A 202 17.28 -3.49 21.37
N VAL A 203 16.79 -4.27 20.41
CA VAL A 203 15.75 -5.27 20.64
C VAL A 203 16.31 -6.48 21.37
N THR A 204 15.60 -6.94 22.41
CA THR A 204 15.92 -8.19 23.13
C THR A 204 14.84 -9.24 22.88
N ILE A 205 15.24 -10.43 22.41
CA ILE A 205 14.38 -11.61 22.24
C ILE A 205 14.77 -12.62 23.32
N ASP A 206 13.87 -12.90 24.25
CA ASP A 206 14.09 -13.82 25.36
C ASP A 206 13.38 -15.15 25.08
N LEU A 207 14.15 -16.15 24.62
CA LEU A 207 13.64 -17.46 24.24
C LEU A 207 13.16 -18.27 25.45
N ASP A 208 13.74 -18.05 26.63
CA ASP A 208 13.33 -18.73 27.86
C ASP A 208 11.99 -18.20 28.34
N ALA A 209 11.80 -16.88 28.29
CA ALA A 209 10.52 -16.26 28.59
C ALA A 209 9.43 -16.74 27.61
N TRP A 210 9.76 -16.90 26.33
CA TRP A 210 8.83 -17.44 25.33
C TRP A 210 8.51 -18.90 25.57
N ALA A 211 9.52 -19.73 25.89
CA ALA A 211 9.34 -21.14 26.21
C ALA A 211 8.37 -21.32 27.40
N GLY A 212 8.54 -20.50 28.45
CA GLY A 212 7.65 -20.52 29.61
C GLY A 212 6.24 -20.02 29.31
N ALA A 213 6.07 -19.00 28.45
CA ALA A 213 4.76 -18.44 28.13
C ALA A 213 3.96 -19.28 27.14
N LEU A 214 4.64 -19.99 26.24
CA LEU A 214 4.03 -20.75 25.14
C LEU A 214 4.02 -22.27 25.39
N ASP A 215 4.51 -22.73 26.54
CA ASP A 215 4.72 -24.15 26.86
C ASP A 215 5.46 -24.89 25.72
N GLY A 216 6.52 -24.26 25.22
CA GLY A 216 7.20 -24.63 23.98
C GLY A 216 8.68 -24.95 24.17
N ASP A 217 9.24 -25.75 23.25
CA ASP A 217 10.67 -26.04 23.21
C ASP A 217 11.44 -24.81 22.69
N ALA A 218 12.43 -24.35 23.46
CA ALA A 218 13.30 -23.23 23.12
C ALA A 218 14.00 -23.39 21.75
N ARG A 219 14.25 -24.63 21.30
CA ARG A 219 14.83 -24.92 19.98
C ARG A 219 13.87 -24.59 18.85
N VAL A 220 12.61 -24.97 18.99
CA VAL A 220 11.55 -24.64 18.02
C VAL A 220 11.33 -23.13 17.99
N LEU A 221 11.32 -22.50 19.17
CA LEU A 221 11.16 -21.06 19.30
C LEU A 221 12.33 -20.27 18.70
N ALA A 222 13.56 -20.79 18.78
CA ALA A 222 14.71 -20.17 18.12
C ALA A 222 14.53 -20.09 16.60
N ASP A 223 14.05 -21.16 15.96
CA ASP A 223 13.78 -21.15 14.52
C ASP A 223 12.62 -20.24 14.15
N LEU A 224 11.56 -20.21 14.96
CA LEU A 224 10.44 -19.28 14.78
C LEU A 224 10.83 -17.81 15.00
N ALA A 225 11.83 -17.54 15.84
CA ALA A 225 12.35 -16.20 16.07
C ALA A 225 13.19 -15.68 14.89
N TRP A 226 13.71 -16.55 14.02
CA TRP A 226 14.67 -16.16 12.98
C TRP A 226 14.14 -15.13 11.96
N PRO A 227 12.90 -15.25 11.44
CA PRO A 227 12.31 -14.21 10.60
C PRO A 227 12.25 -12.83 11.28
N LEU A 228 11.92 -12.78 12.57
CA LEU A 228 11.87 -11.54 13.35
C LEU A 228 13.27 -10.94 13.55
N VAL A 229 14.27 -11.78 13.87
CA VAL A 229 15.68 -11.36 13.95
C VAL A 229 16.11 -10.71 12.65
N ARG A 230 15.84 -11.34 11.50
CA ARG A 230 16.18 -10.78 10.19
C ARG A 230 15.48 -9.46 9.91
N GLN A 231 14.22 -9.34 10.31
CA GLN A 231 13.46 -8.10 10.14
C GLN A 231 14.11 -6.95 10.92
N PHE A 232 14.45 -7.15 12.20
CA PHE A 232 15.07 -6.11 13.02
C PHE A 232 16.46 -5.72 12.53
N LEU A 233 17.26 -6.70 12.10
CA LEU A 233 18.57 -6.42 11.48
C LEU A 233 18.42 -5.61 10.19
N GLY A 234 17.42 -5.92 9.35
CA GLY A 234 17.11 -5.15 8.15
C GLY A 234 16.70 -3.70 8.43
N GLN A 235 16.22 -3.41 9.63
CA GLN A 235 15.88 -2.07 10.12
C GLN A 235 17.05 -1.36 10.81
N GLY A 236 18.24 -1.99 10.88
CA GLY A 236 19.42 -1.43 11.55
C GLY A 236 19.34 -1.46 13.08
N LEU A 237 18.42 -2.22 13.66
CA LEU A 237 18.27 -2.33 15.11
C LEU A 237 19.26 -3.37 15.68
N PRO A 238 20.04 -3.04 16.73
CA PRO A 238 20.86 -4.04 17.41
C PRO A 238 19.97 -5.10 18.05
N VAL A 239 20.22 -6.39 17.78
CA VAL A 239 19.45 -7.51 18.34
C VAL A 239 20.27 -8.27 19.38
N THR A 240 19.65 -8.55 20.52
CA THR A 240 20.18 -9.46 21.55
C THR A 240 19.20 -10.61 21.73
N VAL A 241 19.69 -11.84 21.74
CA VAL A 241 18.89 -13.04 22.02
C VAL A 241 19.37 -13.62 23.35
N VAL A 242 18.43 -13.87 24.26
CA VAL A 242 18.66 -14.49 25.57
C VAL A 242 18.07 -15.89 25.55
N GLY A 243 18.85 -16.86 26.04
CA GLY A 243 18.46 -18.27 26.13
C GLY A 243 19.56 -19.19 25.59
N ASP A 244 19.26 -20.49 25.48
CA ASP A 244 20.20 -21.51 25.01
C ASP A 244 19.75 -22.15 23.68
N PRO A 245 19.78 -21.40 22.54
CA PRO A 245 19.43 -21.97 21.24
C PRO A 245 20.49 -22.98 20.76
N PRO A 246 20.15 -23.85 19.79
CA PRO A 246 21.11 -24.80 19.21
C PRO A 246 22.40 -24.11 18.71
N GLU A 247 23.53 -24.80 18.77
CA GLU A 247 24.84 -24.26 18.37
C GLU A 247 24.84 -23.74 16.93
N ALA A 248 24.32 -24.52 15.99
CA ALA A 248 24.18 -24.11 14.59
C ALA A 248 23.34 -22.82 14.42
N TRP A 249 22.32 -22.63 15.26
CA TRP A 249 21.54 -21.40 15.27
C TRP A 249 22.35 -20.22 15.82
N THR A 250 23.09 -20.45 16.91
CA THR A 250 23.94 -19.46 17.57
C THR A 250 25.03 -18.95 16.64
N GLU A 251 25.69 -19.84 15.90
CA GLU A 251 26.68 -19.50 14.89
C GLU A 251 26.06 -18.63 13.79
N ARG A 252 24.91 -19.04 13.26
CA ARG A 252 24.15 -18.27 12.26
C ARG A 252 23.78 -16.87 12.76
N ALA A 253 23.35 -16.75 14.01
CA ALA A 253 22.98 -15.48 14.62
C ALA A 253 24.18 -14.55 14.82
N ARG A 254 25.31 -15.06 15.31
CA ARG A 254 26.55 -14.29 15.48
C ARG A 254 27.11 -13.81 14.14
N ALA A 255 27.07 -14.65 13.11
CA ALA A 255 27.46 -14.27 11.75
C ALA A 255 26.61 -13.10 11.19
N ALA A 256 25.35 -12.99 11.64
CA ALA A 256 24.45 -11.89 11.29
C ALA A 256 24.58 -10.65 12.22
N GLY A 257 25.53 -10.63 13.15
CA GLY A 257 25.75 -9.50 14.08
C GLY A 257 24.83 -9.50 15.31
N VAL A 258 24.13 -10.61 15.58
CA VAL A 258 23.27 -10.75 16.77
C VAL A 258 24.09 -11.09 18.00
N ARG A 259 23.82 -10.41 19.13
CA ARG A 259 24.41 -10.78 20.42
C ARG A 259 23.61 -11.93 21.04
N VAL A 260 24.25 -13.04 21.36
CA VAL A 260 23.60 -14.17 22.06
C VAL A 260 24.10 -14.25 23.49
N ARG A 261 23.20 -14.24 24.46
CA ARG A 261 23.49 -14.39 25.89
C ARG A 261 22.84 -15.68 26.38
N GLY A 262 23.64 -16.54 27.02
CA GLY A 262 23.11 -17.76 27.65
C GLY A 262 22.15 -17.44 28.80
N SER A 263 21.31 -18.42 29.12
CA SER A 263 20.29 -18.32 30.17
C SER A 263 20.93 -18.07 31.54
N ALA A 264 20.38 -17.15 32.34
CA ALA A 264 20.83 -16.93 33.72
C ALA A 264 20.25 -17.94 34.73
N ARG A 265 19.36 -18.83 34.30
CA ARG A 265 18.74 -19.83 35.17
C ARG A 265 19.75 -20.95 35.49
N PRO A 266 20.01 -21.26 36.76
CA PRO A 266 20.78 -22.45 37.12
C PRO A 266 20.00 -23.69 36.67
N LEU A 267 20.68 -24.60 35.97
CA LEU A 267 20.21 -25.96 35.70
C LEU A 267 19.89 -26.62 37.05
N ALA A 268 18.62 -26.64 37.43
CA ALA A 268 18.14 -27.53 38.49
C ALA A 268 18.13 -28.93 37.88
N GLY A 269 19.08 -29.77 38.32
CA GLY A 269 19.15 -31.19 37.99
C GLY A 269 18.09 -32.04 38.68
#